data_AF-A0A9P7AL52-F1
#
_entry.id   AF-A0A9P7AL52-F1
#
_cell.length_a   1.000
_cell.length_b   1.000
_cell.length_c   1.000
_cell.angle_alpha   90.00
_cell.angle_beta   90.00
_cell.angle_gamma   90.00
#
_symmetry.space_group_name_H-M   'P 1'
#
loop_
_entity.id
_entity.type
_entity.pdbx_description
1 polymer ?
#
loop_
_entity_poly.entity_id
_entity_poly.type
_entity_poly.pdbx_seq_one_letter_code
_entity_poly.pdbx_strand_id
1 'polypeptide(L)'
;MDKQAGGPRFINQYALYVEEAGSMITIHNLQSHDNLEIYKNAFNIMDKYFPDEEEVDAAISTPSLDATGTFADVTAPQGGFSFSQQ
;
A
#
# COMPACT_ATOMS: atom_id res chain seq x y z
N MET A 1 -10.58 -2.72 11.62
CA MET A 1 -11.37 -2.07 10.55
C MET A 1 -10.53 -0.99 9.86
N ASP A 2 -9.20 -1.16 9.71
CA ASP A 2 -8.32 0.02 9.58
C ASP A 2 -7.29 -0.06 8.45
N LYS A 3 -7.34 -1.09 7.61
CA LYS A 3 -6.39 -1.23 6.48
C LYS A 3 -6.89 -0.61 5.17
N GLN A 4 -8.17 -0.23 5.07
CA GLN A 4 -8.79 0.19 3.80
C GLN A 4 -9.39 1.61 3.82
N ALA A 5 -9.30 2.35 4.93
CA ALA A 5 -9.96 3.66 5.06
C ALA A 5 -9.02 4.86 4.81
N GLY A 6 -7.75 4.59 4.53
CA GLY A 6 -6.74 5.61 4.40
C GLY A 6 -6.36 5.85 2.94
N GLY A 7 -6.59 7.06 2.43
CA GLY A 7 -6.14 7.46 1.10
C GLY A 7 -4.60 7.38 0.91
N PRO A 8 -4.07 7.83 -0.24
CA PRO A 8 -2.68 7.62 -0.69
C PRO A 8 -1.56 8.22 0.21
N ARG A 9 -1.88 8.72 1.40
CA ARG A 9 -0.97 9.25 2.43
C ARG A 9 -1.20 8.63 3.81
N PHE A 10 -2.01 7.59 3.92
CA PHE A 10 -2.32 6.99 5.20
C PHE A 10 -1.17 6.10 5.67
N ILE A 11 -0.43 6.64 6.62
CA ILE A 11 0.61 5.92 7.34
C ILE A 11 -0.09 5.03 8.37
N ASN A 12 0.23 3.74 8.37
CA ASN A 12 -0.26 2.83 9.40
C ASN A 12 0.41 3.14 10.73
N GLN A 13 -0.29 3.88 11.60
CA GLN A 13 0.22 4.27 12.92
C GLN A 13 0.68 3.08 13.78
N TYR A 14 0.06 1.91 13.61
CA TYR A 14 0.46 0.72 14.35
C TYR A 14 1.80 0.14 13.86
N ALA A 15 2.11 0.28 12.57
CA ALA A 15 3.41 -0.12 12.03
C ALA A 15 4.51 0.80 12.58
N LEU A 16 4.25 2.11 12.68
CA LEU A 16 5.17 3.06 13.27
C LEU A 16 5.50 2.71 14.73
N TYR A 17 4.51 2.37 15.55
CA TYR A 17 4.77 1.93 16.92
C TYR A 17 5.59 0.65 17.02
N VAL A 18 5.47 -0.26 16.06
CA VAL A 18 6.26 -1.49 15.99
C VAL A 18 7.72 -1.20 15.63
N GLU A 19 7.95 -0.24 14.72
CA GLU A 19 9.29 0.25 14.38
C GLU A 19 9.96 0.97 15.55
N GLU A 20 9.25 1.90 16.21
CA GLU A 20 9.74 2.64 17.37
C GLU A 20 10.07 1.70 18.56
N ALA A 21 9.31 0.61 18.70
CA ALA A 21 9.58 -0.42 19.69
C ALA A 21 10.74 -1.35 19.31
N GLY A 22 11.36 -1.18 18.13
CA GLY A 22 12.46 -2.02 17.64
C GLY A 22 12.07 -3.47 17.37
N SER A 23 10.78 -3.78 17.28
CA SER A 23 10.29 -5.16 17.16
C SER A 23 10.48 -5.76 15.76
N MET A 24 10.86 -4.93 14.78
CA MET A 24 11.12 -5.36 13.40
C MET A 24 12.22 -6.42 13.30
N ILE A 25 13.28 -6.31 14.13
CA ILE A 25 14.34 -7.31 14.15
C ILE A 25 13.83 -8.68 14.62
N THR A 26 12.91 -8.70 15.58
CA THR A 26 12.30 -9.93 16.09
C THR A 26 11.45 -10.58 15.01
N ILE A 27 10.62 -9.80 14.31
CA ILE A 27 9.78 -10.31 13.21
C ILE A 27 10.64 -10.84 12.06
N HIS A 28 11.73 -10.14 11.72
CA HIS A 28 12.69 -10.60 10.72
C HIS A 28 13.35 -11.94 11.12
N ASN A 29 13.78 -12.08 12.37
CA ASN A 29 14.37 -13.34 12.86
C ASN A 29 13.38 -14.51 12.79
N LEU A 30 12.08 -14.26 12.99
CA LEU A 30 11.03 -15.27 12.88
C LEU A 30 10.84 -15.79 11.44
N GLN A 31 11.35 -15.09 10.42
CA GLN A 31 11.38 -15.60 9.05
C GLN A 31 12.40 -16.75 8.85
N SER A 32 13.25 -17.03 9.84
CA SER A 32 14.15 -18.21 9.82
C SER A 32 13.68 -19.33 10.75
N HIS A 33 12.44 -19.25 11.25
CA HIS A 33 11.93 -20.20 12.23
C HIS A 33 11.49 -21.53 11.59
N ASP A 34 11.88 -22.67 12.18
CA ASP A 34 11.61 -24.02 11.65
C ASP A 34 10.12 -24.35 11.49
N ASN A 35 9.28 -23.78 12.36
CA ASN A 35 7.84 -23.88 12.23
C ASN A 35 7.34 -23.05 11.04
N LEU A 36 6.81 -23.74 10.03
CA LEU A 36 6.31 -23.16 8.79
C LEU A 36 5.20 -22.12 8.99
N GLU A 37 4.33 -22.27 9.99
CA GLU A 37 3.27 -21.30 10.27
C GLU A 37 3.84 -20.01 10.84
N ILE A 38 4.84 -20.10 11.72
CA ILE A 38 5.53 -18.94 12.28
C ILE A 38 6.26 -18.18 11.16
N TYR A 39 6.99 -18.89 10.31
CA TYR A 39 7.63 -18.32 9.12
C TYR A 39 6.62 -17.56 8.24
N LYS A 40 5.53 -18.23 7.85
CA LYS A 40 4.51 -17.63 6.96
C LYS A 40 3.88 -16.39 7.58
N ASN A 41 3.58 -16.43 8.88
CA ASN A 41 3.03 -15.28 9.57
C ASN A 41 4.01 -14.11 9.63
N ALA A 42 5.28 -14.36 9.94
CA ALA A 42 6.32 -13.34 9.94
C ALA A 42 6.53 -12.74 8.54
N PHE A 43 6.61 -13.59 7.51
CA PHE A 43 6.70 -13.18 6.11
C PHE A 43 5.55 -12.26 5.71
N ASN A 44 4.30 -12.68 5.95
CA ASN A 44 3.12 -11.91 5.62
C ASN A 44 3.04 -10.57 6.38
N ILE A 45 3.60 -10.47 7.59
CA ILE A 45 3.63 -9.21 8.34
C ILE A 45 4.62 -8.24 7.68
N MET A 46 5.83 -8.72 7.36
CA MET A 46 6.87 -7.90 6.72
C MET A 46 6.41 -7.40 5.35
N ASP A 47 6.00 -8.31 4.47
CA ASP A 47 5.53 -8.00 3.11
C ASP A 47 4.37 -6.99 3.10
N LYS A 48 3.41 -7.15 4.01
CA LYS A 48 2.15 -6.40 3.95
C LYS A 48 2.18 -5.06 4.67
N TYR A 49 3.08 -4.86 5.63
CA TYR A 49 3.08 -3.68 6.50
C TYR A 49 4.41 -2.95 6.55
N PHE A 50 5.50 -3.60 6.13
CA PHE A 50 6.83 -3.02 6.06
C PHE A 50 7.48 -3.28 4.68
N PRO A 51 6.80 -2.93 3.56
CA PRO A 51 7.40 -3.01 2.23
C PRO A 51 8.50 -1.95 2.07
N ASP A 52 9.46 -2.20 1.18
CA ASP A 52 10.52 -1.25 0.86
C ASP A 52 9.94 0.04 0.26
N GLU A 53 10.60 1.19 0.47
CA GLU A 53 10.12 2.51 0.03
C GLU A 53 9.78 2.57 -1.47
N GLU A 54 10.49 1.82 -2.32
CA GLU A 54 10.22 1.72 -3.76
C GLU A 54 8.91 0.96 -4.07
N GLU A 55 8.48 0.05 -3.21
CA GLU A 55 7.27 -0.76 -3.37
C GLU A 55 6.02 -0.07 -2.80
N VAL A 56 6.21 0.89 -1.87
CA VAL A 56 5.15 1.75 -1.32
C VAL A 56 4.50 2.58 -2.43
N ASP A 57 5.27 3.17 -3.34
CA ASP A 57 4.76 3.98 -4.46
C ASP A 57 3.94 3.15 -5.48
N ALA A 58 4.30 1.87 -5.66
CA ALA A 58 3.58 0.95 -6.52
C ALA A 58 2.23 0.51 -5.92
N ALA A 59 2.19 0.27 -4.60
CA ALA A 59 0.96 -0.11 -3.88
C ALA A 59 -0.05 1.05 -3.75
N ILE A 60 0.44 2.30 -3.75
CA ILE A 60 -0.37 3.52 -3.68
C ILE A 60 -1.02 3.87 -5.04
N SER A 61 -0.49 3.34 -6.14
CA SER A 61 -0.85 3.74 -7.51
C SER A 61 -1.86 2.80 -8.20
N THR A 62 -2.89 2.30 -7.49
CA THR A 62 -4.03 1.67 -8.19
C THR A 62 -5.15 2.68 -8.42
N PRO A 63 -5.20 3.38 -9.56
CA PRO A 63 -6.43 4.05 -9.96
C PRO A 63 -7.47 2.95 -10.20
N SER A 64 -8.52 2.93 -9.38
CA SER A 64 -9.63 2.02 -9.57
C SER A 64 -10.34 2.36 -10.88
N LEU A 65 -10.24 1.46 -11.85
CA LEU A 65 -11.04 1.48 -13.07
C LEU A 65 -12.45 1.01 -12.72
N ASP A 66 -13.48 1.74 -13.15
CA ASP A 66 -14.84 1.19 -13.07
C ASP A 66 -15.01 0.04 -14.09
N ALA A 67 -16.06 -0.78 -13.93
CA ALA A 67 -16.35 -1.89 -14.84
C ALA A 67 -16.69 -1.46 -16.27
N THR A 68 -16.76 -0.15 -16.53
CA THR A 68 -16.97 0.48 -17.84
C THR A 68 -15.65 0.97 -18.47
N GLY A 69 -14.52 0.82 -17.76
CA GLY A 69 -13.19 1.27 -18.21
C GLY A 69 -12.95 2.77 -18.04
N THR A 70 -13.76 3.47 -17.24
CA THR A 70 -13.61 4.91 -17.01
C THR A 70 -12.77 5.16 -15.77
N PHE A 71 -11.76 6.03 -15.88
CA PHE A 71 -10.97 6.49 -14.74
C PHE A 71 -11.86 7.37 -13.84
N ALA A 72 -12.12 6.93 -12.62
CA ALA A 72 -12.89 7.71 -11.66
C ALA A 72 -12.07 8.91 -11.16
N ASP A 73 -12.43 10.08 -11.67
CA ASP A 73 -12.16 11.42 -11.12
C ASP A 73 -10.68 11.73 -10.79
N VAL A 74 -9.84 11.73 -11.83
CA VAL A 74 -8.74 12.70 -11.86
C VAL A 74 -9.39 14.05 -12.09
N THR A 75 -9.27 14.97 -11.12
CA THR A 75 -9.68 16.36 -11.26
C THR A 75 -8.80 17.03 -12.33
N ALA A 76 -9.12 16.75 -13.60
CA ALA A 76 -8.50 17.38 -14.73
C ALA A 76 -8.84 18.88 -14.66
N PRO A 77 -7.88 19.78 -14.94
CA PRO A 77 -8.18 21.21 -15.00
C PRO A 77 -9.36 21.40 -15.96
N GLN A 78 -10.43 22.03 -15.46
CA GLN A 78 -11.67 22.32 -16.17
C GLN A 78 -11.39 23.29 -17.32
N GLY A 79 -10.88 22.75 -18.42
CA GLY A 79 -10.51 23.46 -19.64
C GLY A 79 -10.51 22.47 -20.79
N GLY A 80 -11.71 22.15 -21.27
CA GLY A 80 -11.96 21.12 -22.27
C GLY A 80 -11.16 21.31 -23.57
N PHE A 81 -10.58 20.21 -24.06
CA PHE A 81 -9.99 20.14 -25.39
C PHE A 81 -11.09 20.30 -26.45
N SER A 82 -11.06 21.39 -27.22
CA SER A 82 -11.93 21.59 -28.38
C SER A 82 -11.18 21.27 -29.66
N PHE A 83 -11.48 20.13 -30.29
CA PHE A 83 -11.11 19.90 -31.68
C PHE A 83 -12.15 20.60 -32.56
N SER A 84 -11.85 21.83 -32.96
CA SER A 84 -12.58 22.52 -34.02
C SER A 84 -12.41 21.73 -35.33
N GLN A 85 -13.39 20.89 -35.63
CA GLN A 85 -13.52 20.30 -36.96
C GLN A 85 -14.09 21.40 -37.88
N GLN A 86 -13.25 21.83 -38.83
CA GLN A 86 -13.66 22.58 -40.02
C GLN A 86 -13.96 21.60 -41.15
#